data_AF-A0A800FYW5-F1
#
_entry.id   AF-A0A800FYW5-F1
#
_cell.length_a   1.000
_cell.length_b   1.000
_cell.length_c   1.000
_cell.angle_alpha   90.00
_cell.angle_beta   90.00
_cell.angle_gamma   90.00
#
_symmetry.space_group_name_H-M   'P 1'
#
loop_
_entity.id
_entity.type
_entity.pdbx_description
1 polymer ?
#
loop_
_entity_poly.entity_id
_entity_poly.type
_entity_poly.pdbx_seq_one_letter_code
_entity_poly.pdbx_strand_id
1 'polypeptide(L)'
;MKIGITCYPTYGGSGAVATALGSQLASRGHEVHFISYAQPFRLGGFNERIFFHEVEIEHYPLFEYPPYALALAVTIYDVVRTHDLDLVHV
;
A
#
# COMPACT_ATOMS: atom_id res chain seq x y z
N MET A 1 -6.95 -4.51 -14.26
CA MET A 1 -6.27 -3.23 -13.95
C MET A 1 -5.23 -3.50 -12.89
N LYS A 2 -4.15 -2.72 -12.89
CA LYS A 2 -3.11 -2.69 -11.86
C LYS A 2 -3.35 -1.49 -10.95
N ILE A 3 -3.60 -1.73 -9.67
CA ILE A 3 -4.16 -0.74 -8.75
C ILE A 3 -3.24 -0.62 -7.53
N GLY A 4 -2.76 0.60 -7.27
CA GLY A 4 -2.11 0.93 -6.00
C GLY A 4 -3.16 1.29 -4.95
N ILE A 5 -3.01 0.78 -3.73
CA ILE A 5 -3.86 1.16 -2.58
C ILE A 5 -2.95 1.58 -1.43
N THR A 6 -3.11 2.80 -0.95
CA THR A 6 -2.46 3.27 0.27
C THR A 6 -3.47 3.26 1.41
N CYS A 7 -3.05 2.84 2.61
CA CYS A 7 -3.90 2.95 3.78
C CYS A 7 -3.07 2.94 5.07
N TYR A 8 -3.69 3.32 6.18
CA TYR A 8 -3.13 3.02 7.49
C TYR A 8 -3.44 1.56 7.85
N PRO A 9 -2.43 0.69 8.01
CA PRO A 9 -2.62 -0.76 8.17
C PRO A 9 -3.09 -1.18 9.57
N THR A 10 -3.25 -0.23 10.50
CA THR A 10 -3.52 -0.44 11.92
C THR A 10 -5.02 -0.54 12.26
N TYR A 11 -5.34 -0.52 13.56
CA TYR A 11 -6.69 -0.62 14.09
C TYR A 11 -7.57 0.55 13.65
N GLY A 12 -8.57 0.24 12.81
CA GLY A 12 -9.56 1.21 12.38
C GLY A 12 -10.49 0.63 11.30
N GLY A 13 -11.62 1.31 11.08
CA GLY A 13 -12.56 0.93 10.02
C GLY A 13 -12.00 1.16 8.62
N SER A 14 -11.22 2.23 8.42
CA SER A 14 -10.67 2.60 7.11
C SER A 14 -9.68 1.57 6.56
N GLY A 15 -8.68 1.15 7.35
CA GLY A 15 -7.73 0.11 6.95
C GLY A 15 -8.41 -1.22 6.65
N ALA A 16 -9.42 -1.58 7.44
CA ALA A 16 -10.22 -2.78 7.21
C ALA A 16 -11.00 -2.73 5.89
N VAL A 17 -11.61 -1.58 5.56
CA VAL A 17 -12.32 -1.37 4.29
C VAL A 17 -11.36 -1.38 3.11
N ALA A 18 -10.22 -0.69 3.19
CA ALA A 18 -9.20 -0.67 2.13
C ALA A 18 -8.69 -2.09 1.83
N THR A 19 -8.43 -2.88 2.88
CA THR A 19 -7.98 -4.26 2.75
C THR A 19 -9.04 -5.16 2.08
N ALA A 20 -10.29 -5.04 2.52
CA ALA A 20 -11.41 -5.78 1.94
C ALA A 20 -11.65 -5.41 0.47
N LEU A 21 -11.60 -4.12 0.15
CA LEU A 21 -11.71 -3.61 -1.22
C LEU A 21 -10.61 -4.20 -2.11
N GLY A 22 -9.35 -4.10 -1.71
CA GLY A 22 -8.24 -4.67 -2.48
C GLY A 22 -8.35 -6.18 -2.65
N SER A 23 -8.78 -6.90 -1.61
CA SER A 23 -8.98 -8.35 -1.69
C SER A 23 -10.09 -8.73 -2.68
N GLN A 24 -11.18 -7.96 -2.74
CA GLN A 24 -12.28 -8.16 -3.68
C GLN A 24 -11.93 -7.73 -5.11
N LEU A 25 -11.06 -6.74 -5.29
CA LEU A 25 -10.52 -6.38 -6.60
C LEU A 25 -9.61 -7.51 -7.12
N ALA A 26 -8.74 -8.05 -6.27
CA ALA A 26 -7.88 -9.16 -6.62
C ALA A 26 -8.68 -10.42 -7.01
N SER A 27 -9.75 -10.75 -6.28
CA SER A 27 -10.63 -11.89 -6.63
C SER A 27 -11.35 -11.72 -7.96
N ARG A 28 -11.53 -10.47 -8.43
CA ARG A 28 -12.10 -10.13 -9.73
C ARG A 28 -11.07 -10.06 -10.86
N GLY A 29 -9.81 -10.42 -10.60
CA GLY A 29 -8.73 -10.48 -11.60
C GLY A 29 -7.91 -9.20 -11.75
N HIS A 30 -8.06 -8.23 -10.83
CA HIS A 30 -7.17 -7.07 -10.79
C HIS A 30 -5.86 -7.39 -10.07
N GLU A 31 -4.78 -6.71 -10.44
CA GLU A 31 -3.50 -6.74 -9.72
C GLU A 31 -3.52 -5.61 -8.69
N VAL A 32 -3.28 -5.93 -7.41
CA VAL A 32 -3.43 -4.98 -6.30
C VAL A 32 -2.11 -4.86 -5.56
N HIS A 33 -1.63 -3.62 -5.42
CA HIS A 33 -0.38 -3.27 -4.75
C HIS A 33 -0.72 -2.45 -3.52
N PHE A 34 -0.63 -3.05 -2.33
CA PHE A 34 -0.74 -2.32 -1.08
C PHE A 34 0.58 -1.61 -0.77
N ILE A 35 0.50 -0.32 -0.42
CA ILE A 35 1.65 0.54 -0.13
C ILE A 35 1.44 1.17 1.24
N SER A 36 2.13 0.67 2.26
CA SER A 36 2.00 1.14 3.64
C SER A 36 3.22 0.75 4.48
N TYR A 37 3.39 1.36 5.66
CA TYR A 37 4.54 1.06 6.55
C TYR A 37 4.47 -0.33 7.22
N ALA A 38 3.37 -1.05 7.07
CA ALA A 38 3.19 -2.40 7.56
C ALA A 38 2.10 -3.09 6.73
N GLN A 39 2.10 -4.42 6.71
CA GLN A 39 1.09 -5.19 6.01
C GLN A 39 -0.31 -4.96 6.64
N PRO A 40 -1.37 -4.71 5.84
CA PRO A 40 -2.71 -4.54 6.39
C PRO A 40 -3.18 -5.78 7.18
N PHE A 41 -3.67 -5.59 8.40
CA PHE A 41 -3.89 -6.71 9.33
C PHE A 41 -4.89 -7.78 8.84
N ARG A 42 -5.82 -7.41 7.96
CA ARG A 42 -6.85 -8.31 7.39
C ARG A 42 -6.47 -8.91 6.05
N LEU A 43 -5.24 -8.70 5.58
CA LEU A 43 -4.76 -9.39 4.40
C LEU A 43 -4.76 -10.88 4.76
N GLY A 44 -5.63 -11.65 4.12
CA GLY A 44 -5.82 -13.07 4.42
C GLY A 44 -4.64 -13.92 3.96
N GLY A 45 -4.92 -15.17 3.61
CA GLY A 45 -3.92 -16.05 3.01
C GLY A 45 -3.37 -15.52 1.68
N PHE A 46 -2.33 -16.20 1.18
CA PHE A 46 -1.69 -15.88 -0.09
C PHE A 46 -2.69 -15.71 -1.25
N ASN A 47 -2.52 -14.65 -2.02
CA ASN A 47 -3.23 -14.39 -3.26
C ASN A 47 -2.20 -13.95 -4.33
N GLU A 48 -2.18 -14.63 -5.46
CA GLU A 48 -1.22 -14.40 -6.56
C GLU A 48 -1.31 -13.00 -7.19
N ARG A 49 -2.38 -12.24 -6.91
CA ARG A 49 -2.64 -10.90 -7.46
C ARG A 49 -2.51 -9.79 -6.42
N ILE A 50 -2.08 -10.11 -5.21
CA ILE A 50 -1.88 -9.13 -4.13
C ILE A 50 -0.40 -9.02 -3.84
N PHE A 51 0.11 -7.80 -3.92
CA PHE A 51 1.49 -7.43 -3.63
C PHE A 51 1.51 -6.42 -2.49
N PHE A 52 2.55 -6.49 -1.67
CA PHE A 52 2.77 -5.55 -0.58
C PHE A 52 4.13 -4.87 -0.74
N HIS A 53 4.13 -3.55 -0.63
CA HIS A 53 5.30 -2.69 -0.74
C HIS A 53 5.42 -1.91 0.57
N GLU A 54 6.45 -2.25 1.35
CA GLU A 54 6.68 -1.62 2.64
C GLU A 54 7.26 -0.21 2.45
N VAL A 55 6.71 0.76 3.17
CA VAL A 55 7.25 2.10 3.23
C VAL A 55 8.19 2.17 4.44
N GLU A 56 9.49 2.22 4.16
CA GLU A 56 10.51 2.37 5.19
C GLU A 56 10.54 3.80 5.73
N ILE A 57 10.54 3.93 7.06
CA ILE A 57 10.63 5.22 7.75
C ILE A 57 12.01 5.31 8.38
N GLU A 58 12.93 5.99 7.70
CA GLU A 58 14.24 6.25 8.25
C GLU A 58 14.22 7.38 9.29
N HIS A 59 14.88 7.14 10.41
CA HIS A 59 15.13 8.15 11.44
C HIS A 59 16.47 8.81 11.14
N TYR A 60 16.42 9.94 10.44
CA TYR A 60 17.60 10.70 10.10
C TYR A 60 17.69 11.97 10.96
N PRO A 61 18.83 12.26 11.65
CA PRO A 61 18.95 13.38 12.60
C PRO A 61 18.63 14.77 12.04
N LEU A 62 18.64 14.94 10.71
CA LEU A 62 18.26 16.20 10.06
C LEU A 62 16.77 16.50 10.20
N PHE A 63 15.91 15.48 10.25
CA PHE A 63 14.46 15.65 10.31
C PHE A 63 13.99 15.66 11.77
N GLU A 64 13.33 16.74 12.17
CA GLU A 64 12.71 16.86 13.50
C GLU A 64 11.56 15.85 13.70
N TYR A 65 10.87 15.48 12.60
CA TYR A 65 9.84 14.45 12.58
C TYR A 65 10.10 13.47 11.43
N PRO A 66 9.85 12.15 11.62
CA PRO A 66 10.03 11.18 10.55
C PRO A 66 9.20 11.54 9.31
N PRO A 67 9.80 11.68 8.13
CA PRO A 67 9.13 12.23 6.94
C PRO A 67 8.28 11.18 6.21
N TYR A 68 7.33 10.54 6.91
CA TYR A 68 6.53 9.44 6.37
C TYR A 68 5.81 9.79 5.06
N ALA A 69 5.23 10.99 4.97
CA ALA A 69 4.52 11.40 3.76
C ALA A 69 5.45 11.47 2.53
N LEU A 70 6.70 11.89 2.73
CA LEU A 70 7.70 11.92 1.66
C LEU A 70 8.12 10.50 1.27
N ALA A 71 8.42 9.66 2.26
CA ALA A 71 8.76 8.25 2.02
C ALA A 71 7.64 7.53 1.27
N LEU A 72 6.39 7.69 1.71
CA LEU A 72 5.21 7.12 1.05
C LEU A 72 5.08 7.62 -0.39
N ALA A 73 5.27 8.92 -0.65
CA ALA A 73 5.19 9.46 -2.01
C ALA A 73 6.27 8.87 -2.94
N VAL A 74 7.49 8.67 -2.43
CA VAL A 74 8.58 8.02 -3.18
C VAL A 74 8.23 6.56 -3.47
N THR A 75 7.78 5.80 -2.47
CA THR A 75 7.38 4.40 -2.68
C THR A 75 6.22 4.29 -3.67
N ILE A 76 5.21 5.17 -3.60
CA ILE A 76 4.12 5.21 -4.59
C ILE A 76 4.69 5.43 -6.00
N TYR A 77 5.58 6.41 -6.17
CA TYR A 77 6.20 6.69 -7.46
C TYR A 77 6.95 5.47 -8.01
N ASP A 78 7.74 4.80 -7.17
CA ASP A 78 8.52 3.63 -7.56
C ASP A 78 7.62 2.46 -7.96
N VAL A 79 6.56 2.18 -7.20
CA VAL A 79 5.60 1.10 -7.52
C VAL A 79 4.83 1.44 -8.81
N VAL A 80 4.41 2.70 -8.99
CA VAL A 80 3.76 3.16 -10.23
C VAL A 80 4.64 2.90 -11.45
N ARG A 81 5.93 3.22 -11.36
CA ARG A 81 6.88 3.06 -12.48
C ARG A 81 7.30 1.62 -12.73
N THR A 82 7.51 0.83 -11.69
CA THR A 82 8.01 -0.55 -11.81
C THR A 82 6.91 -1.55 -12.18
N HIS A 83 5.67 -1.28 -11.79
CA HIS A 83 4.53 -2.15 -12.07
C HIS A 83 3.57 -1.61 -13.13
N ASP A 84 3.78 -0.41 -13.67
CA ASP A 84 2.89 0.25 -14.62
C ASP A 84 1.44 0.34 -14.10
N LEU A 85 1.26 0.91 -12.91
CA LEU A 85 -0.07 1.03 -12.30
C LEU A 85 -1.01 1.90 -13.14
N ASP A 86 -2.26 1.47 -13.28
CA ASP A 86 -3.31 2.22 -13.99
C ASP A 86 -3.83 3.40 -13.13
N LEU A 87 -3.91 3.19 -11.81
CA LEU A 87 -4.34 4.22 -10.85
C LEU A 87 -3.82 3.93 -9.43
N VAL A 88 -3.86 4.97 -8.59
CA VAL A 88 -3.64 4.89 -7.14
C VAL A 88 -4.90 5.34 -6.41
N HIS A 89 -5.38 4.52 -5.48
CA HIS A 89 -6.48 4.80 -4.57
C HIS A 89 -5.91 5.15 -3.19
N VAL A 90 -6.20 6.36 -2.73
CA VAL A 90 -5.60 6.98 -1.53
C VAL A 90 -6.63 7.10 -0.41
#